data_AF-A0A7J2I1X2-F1
#
_entry.id   AF-A0A7J2I1X2-F1
#
_cell.length_a   1.000
_cell.length_b   1.000
_cell.length_c   1.000
_cell.angle_alpha   90.00
_cell.angle_beta   90.00
_cell.angle_gamma   90.00
#
_symmetry.space_group_name_H-M   'P 1'
#
loop_
_entity.id
_entity.type
_entity.pdbx_description
1 polymer ?
#
loop_
_entity_poly.entity_id
_entity_poly.type
_entity_poly.pdbx_seq_one_letter_code
_entity_poly.pdbx_strand_id
1 'polypeptide(L)'
;MIKVVDKVQSPKLGKSLLTILRKLEEALENRTYRIIRTIGLPLARKLASLAKKWGNPSAEKWLSDLSFARFLAIMYINSSRNTPHH
;
A
#
# COMPACT_ATOMS: atom_id res chain seq x y z
N MET A 1 -22.68 -26.25 -14.49
CA MET A 1 -22.50 -26.21 -13.01
C MET A 1 -21.05 -25.83 -12.75
N ILE A 2 -20.77 -24.69 -12.09
CA ILE A 2 -19.42 -24.30 -11.70
C ILE A 2 -19.08 -25.06 -10.41
N LYS A 3 -17.98 -25.84 -10.42
CA LYS A 3 -17.45 -26.51 -9.22
C LYS A 3 -16.27 -25.71 -8.69
N VAL A 4 -16.30 -25.37 -7.41
CA VAL A 4 -15.12 -24.86 -6.70
C VAL A 4 -14.19 -26.04 -6.43
N VAL A 5 -12.91 -25.90 -6.79
CA VAL A 5 -11.91 -26.97 -6.65
C VAL A 5 -10.66 -26.38 -6.00
N ASP A 6 -10.04 -27.12 -5.10
CA ASP A 6 -8.83 -26.67 -4.39
C ASP A 6 -7.60 -26.64 -5.31
N LYS A 7 -7.56 -27.51 -6.32
CA LYS A 7 -6.45 -27.60 -7.28
C LYS A 7 -6.95 -27.56 -8.71
N VAL A 8 -6.39 -26.64 -9.48
CA VAL A 8 -6.66 -26.52 -10.92
C VAL A 8 -5.89 -27.59 -11.67
N GLN A 9 -6.60 -28.59 -12.19
CA GLN A 9 -6.01 -29.70 -12.95
C GLN A 9 -5.72 -29.34 -14.41
N SER A 10 -6.41 -28.33 -14.96
CA SER A 10 -6.26 -27.92 -16.36
C SER A 10 -5.07 -26.97 -16.53
N PRO A 11 -4.06 -27.32 -17.36
CA PRO A 11 -2.94 -26.43 -17.64
C PRO A 11 -3.36 -25.10 -18.27
N LYS A 12 -4.42 -25.11 -19.10
CA LYS A 12 -4.95 -23.90 -19.75
C LYS A 12 -5.56 -22.95 -18.73
N LEU A 13 -6.38 -23.46 -17.81
CA LEU A 13 -6.96 -22.66 -16.72
C LEU A 13 -5.89 -22.13 -15.77
N GLY A 14 -4.90 -22.95 -15.41
CA GLY A 14 -3.78 -22.53 -14.57
C GLY A 14 -3.00 -21.36 -15.17
N LYS A 15 -2.71 -21.40 -16.49
CA LYS A 15 -2.08 -20.29 -17.20
C LYS A 15 -2.93 -19.02 -17.17
N SER A 16 -4.23 -19.12 -17.44
CA SER A 16 -5.15 -17.97 -17.40
C SER A 16 -5.19 -17.32 -16.00
N LEU A 17 -5.24 -18.11 -14.93
CA LEU A 17 -5.21 -17.59 -13.56
C LEU A 17 -3.91 -16.87 -13.25
N LEU A 18 -2.75 -17.45 -13.63
CA LEU A 18 -1.46 -16.80 -13.42
C LEU A 18 -1.37 -15.45 -14.15
N THR A 19 -1.91 -15.35 -15.37
CA THR A 19 -1.99 -14.08 -16.10
C THR A 19 -2.85 -13.05 -15.36
N ILE A 20 -3.97 -13.46 -14.76
CA ILE A 20 -4.82 -12.57 -13.97
C ILE A 20 -4.08 -12.13 -12.71
N LEU A 21 -3.43 -13.05 -11.98
CA LEU A 21 -2.65 -12.71 -10.78
C LEU A 21 -1.57 -11.67 -11.09
N ARG A 22 -0.79 -11.86 -12.16
CA ARG A 22 0.23 -10.88 -12.57
C ARG A 22 -0.35 -9.50 -12.83
N LYS A 23 -1.47 -9.42 -13.57
CA LYS A 23 -2.15 -8.14 -13.81
C LYS A 23 -2.63 -7.48 -12.51
N LEU A 24 -3.09 -8.27 -11.55
CA LEU A 24 -3.50 -7.77 -10.23
C LEU A 24 -2.29 -7.29 -9.42
N GLU A 25 -1.19 -8.04 -9.40
CA GLU A 25 0.05 -7.67 -8.75
C GLU A 25 0.60 -6.34 -9.30
N GLU A 26 0.71 -6.22 -10.63
CA GLU A 26 1.15 -4.99 -11.30
C GLU A 26 0.22 -3.80 -11.00
N ALA A 27 -1.09 -4.01 -11.06
CA ALA A 27 -2.06 -2.96 -10.76
C ALA A 27 -1.98 -2.50 -9.29
N LEU A 28 -1.81 -3.45 -8.36
CA LEU A 28 -1.68 -3.19 -6.94
C LEU A 28 -0.36 -2.50 -6.62
N GLU A 29 0.74 -2.90 -7.25
CA GLU A 29 2.05 -2.26 -7.11
C GLU A 29 1.99 -0.80 -7.60
N ASN A 30 1.43 -0.57 -8.79
CA ASN A 30 1.25 0.77 -9.35
C ASN A 30 0.38 1.65 -8.43
N ARG A 31 -0.74 1.11 -7.92
CA ARG A 31 -1.61 1.83 -6.98
C ARG A 31 -0.89 2.11 -5.66
N THR A 32 -0.16 1.14 -5.13
CA THR A 32 0.58 1.27 -3.87
C THR A 32 1.64 2.35 -4.00
N TYR A 33 2.45 2.29 -5.07
CA TYR A 33 3.46 3.31 -5.36
C TYR A 33 2.84 4.70 -5.48
N ARG A 34 1.71 4.82 -6.19
CA ARG A 34 0.98 6.08 -6.31
C ARG A 34 0.58 6.62 -4.94
N ILE A 35 0.01 5.81 -4.06
CA ILE A 35 -0.45 6.27 -2.74
C ILE A 35 0.74 6.61 -1.82
N ILE A 36 1.82 5.83 -1.86
CA ILE A 36 3.07 6.18 -1.16
C ILE A 36 3.54 7.56 -1.61
N ARG A 37 3.57 7.82 -2.92
CA ARG A 37 4.02 9.09 -3.47
C ARG A 37 3.10 10.26 -3.12
N THR A 38 1.78 10.08 -3.23
CA THR A 38 0.81 11.18 -3.09
C THR A 38 0.34 11.42 -1.66
N ILE A 39 0.41 10.41 -0.78
CA ILE A 39 -0.06 10.49 0.61
C ILE A 39 1.08 10.20 1.58
N GLY A 40 1.78 9.07 1.40
CA GLY A 40 2.82 8.60 2.32
C GLY A 40 3.96 9.60 2.52
N LEU A 41 4.61 10.03 1.43
CA LEU A 41 5.73 10.98 1.48
C LEU A 41 5.32 12.36 2.01
N PRO A 42 4.20 12.97 1.58
CA PRO A 42 3.74 14.22 2.18
C PRO A 42 3.43 14.09 3.68
N LEU A 43 2.86 12.98 4.11
CA LEU A 43 2.55 12.75 5.52
C LEU A 43 3.83 12.55 6.35
N ALA A 44 4.79 11.78 5.84
CA ALA A 44 6.11 11.61 6.45
C ALA A 44 6.80 12.96 6.63
N ARG A 45 6.75 13.84 5.62
CA ARG A 45 7.33 15.20 5.70
C ARG A 45 6.68 16.06 6.78
N LYS A 46 5.35 16.04 6.88
CA LYS A 46 4.62 16.79 7.92
C LYS A 46 4.98 16.29 9.32
N LEU A 47 4.99 14.97 9.52
CA LEU A 47 5.31 14.35 10.80
C LEU A 47 6.76 14.60 11.21
N ALA A 48 7.71 14.47 10.26
CA ALA A 48 9.11 14.79 10.50
C ALA A 48 9.31 16.25 10.92
N SER A 49 8.65 17.19 10.23
CA SER A 49 8.71 18.61 10.58
C SER A 49 8.16 18.89 11.98
N LEU A 50 7.04 18.25 12.33
CA LEU A 50 6.44 18.39 13.66
C LEU A 50 7.34 17.80 14.76
N ALA A 51 7.86 16.60 14.55
CA ALA A 51 8.76 15.94 15.49
C ALA A 51 10.04 16.74 15.71
N LYS A 52 10.61 17.35 14.66
CA LYS A 52 11.75 18.27 14.79
C LYS A 52 11.41 19.48 15.67
N LYS A 53 10.25 20.09 15.49
CA LYS A 53 9.78 21.21 16.32
C LYS A 53 9.57 20.80 17.78
N TRP A 54 9.27 19.53 18.03
CA TRP A 54 9.13 18.97 19.37
C TRP A 54 10.46 18.50 19.98
N GLY A 55 11.61 18.80 19.36
CA GLY A 55 12.93 18.46 19.89
C GLY A 55 13.45 17.09 19.48
N ASN A 56 12.86 16.45 18.47
CA ASN A 56 13.41 15.22 17.86
C ASN A 56 14.11 15.51 16.53
N PRO A 57 15.41 15.87 16.53
CA PRO A 57 16.17 16.12 15.30
C PRO A 57 16.35 14.88 14.43
N SER A 58 16.33 13.68 15.03
CA SER A 58 16.47 12.40 14.31
C SER A 58 15.32 12.13 13.34
N ALA A 59 14.18 12.82 13.50
CA ALA A 59 13.04 12.71 12.62
C ALA A 59 13.32 13.15 11.17
N GLU A 60 14.43 13.87 10.92
CA GLU A 60 14.89 14.16 9.55
C GLU A 60 15.09 12.87 8.72
N LYS A 61 15.58 11.79 9.37
CA LYS A 61 15.82 10.50 8.71
C LYS A 61 14.54 9.86 8.15
N TRP A 62 13.38 10.23 8.68
CA TRP A 62 12.09 9.71 8.23
C TRP A 62 11.73 10.17 6.81
N LEU A 63 12.32 11.27 6.34
CA LEU A 63 12.08 11.79 4.98
C LEU A 63 12.62 10.85 3.89
N SER A 64 13.69 10.12 4.20
CA SER A 64 14.31 9.12 3.32
C SER A 64 13.81 7.70 3.56
N ASP A 65 12.96 7.48 4.57
CA ASP A 65 12.45 6.16 4.92
C ASP A 65 11.18 5.84 4.12
N LEU A 66 11.37 5.11 3.01
CA LEU A 66 10.29 4.62 2.16
C LEU A 66 9.36 3.64 2.90
N SER A 67 9.89 2.86 3.85
CA SER A 67 9.08 1.94 4.65
C SER A 67 8.15 2.69 5.58
N PHE A 68 8.64 3.78 6.18
CA PHE A 68 7.81 4.69 6.99
C PHE A 68 6.74 5.37 6.14
N ALA A 69 7.09 5.90 4.97
CA ALA A 69 6.12 6.48 4.04
C ALA A 69 5.06 5.46 3.60
N ARG A 70 5.45 4.20 3.37
CA ARG A 70 4.54 3.11 3.04
C ARG A 70 3.60 2.75 4.19
N PHE A 71 4.11 2.66 5.40
CA PHE A 71 3.30 2.44 6.60
C PHE A 71 2.22 3.52 6.74
N LEU A 72 2.61 4.79 6.62
CA LEU A 72 1.69 5.93 6.70
C LEU A 72 0.62 5.90 5.59
N ALA A 73 1.01 5.57 4.36
CA ALA A 73 0.09 5.42 3.24
C ALA A 73 -0.96 4.34 3.50
N ILE A 74 -0.55 3.16 3.97
CA ILE A 74 -1.46 2.05 4.28
C ILE A 74 -2.38 2.43 5.45
N MET A 75 -1.84 3.06 6.49
CA MET A 75 -2.65 3.49 7.62
C MET A 75 -3.73 4.49 7.21
N TYR A 76 -3.41 5.43 6.32
CA TYR A 76 -4.40 6.37 5.79
C TYR A 76 -5.54 5.66 5.03
N ILE A 77 -5.22 4.65 4.21
CA ILE A 77 -6.23 3.84 3.51
C ILE A 77 -7.11 3.10 4.52
N ASN A 78 -6.53 2.54 5.58
CA ASN A 78 -7.29 1.81 6.58
C ASN A 78 -8.20 2.74 7.40
N SER A 79 -7.71 3.91 7.79
CA SER A 79 -8.52 4.89 8.52
C SER A 79 -9.68 5.42 7.67
N SER A 80 -9.46 5.69 6.38
CA SER A 80 -10.53 6.14 5.46
C SER A 80 -11.59 5.07 5.17
N ARG A 81 -11.29 3.79 5.40
CA ARG A 81 -12.27 2.69 5.32
C ARG A 81 -13.07 2.51 6.60
N ASN A 82 -12.54 3.00 7.73
CA ASN A 82 -13.08 2.76 9.07
C ASN A 82 -13.78 4.00 9.66
N THR A 83 -13.89 5.11 8.91
CA THR A 83 -14.70 6.26 9.33
C THR A 83 -16.19 5.90 9.22
N PRO A 84 -16.98 5.95 10.31
CA PRO A 84 -18.42 5.88 10.22
C PRO A 84 -18.88 7.07 9.36
N HIS A 85 -19.68 6.80 8.34
CA HIS A 85 -20.44 7.85 7.66
C HIS A 85 -21.41 8.45 8.68
N HIS A 86 -21.08 9.63 9.21
CA HIS A 86 -22.04 10.50 9.89
C HIS A 86 -22.80 11.31 8.85
#